data_AF-A0A1F5FWX1-F1
#
_entry.id   AF-A0A1F5FWX1-F1
#
_cell.length_a   1.000
_cell.length_b   1.000
_cell.length_c   1.000
_cell.angle_alpha   90.00
_cell.angle_beta   90.00
_cell.angle_gamma   90.00
#
_symmetry.space_group_name_H-M   'P 1'
#
loop_
_entity.id
_entity.type
_entity.pdbx_description
1 polymer ?
#
loop_
_entity_poly.entity_id
_entity_poly.type
_entity_poly.pdbx_seq_one_letter_code
_entity_poly.pdbx_strand_id
1 'polypeptide(L)' 'MLLVVYSSFMSLKNVLVVLLGVSGVYFLLFHADPFPFSHNAIGLPPYHAVHSVFGVLLLGFAWYFGKRK' A
#
# COMPACT_ATOMS: atom_id res chain seq x y z
N MET A 1 -8.20 -37.00 -18.40
CA MET A 1 -7.43 -35.79 -18.78
C MET A 1 -8.24 -34.54 -18.45
N LEU A 2 -8.53 -34.29 -17.17
CA LEU A 2 -9.38 -33.17 -16.70
C LEU A 2 -9.00 -32.74 -15.27
N LEU A 3 -7.72 -32.87 -14.89
CA LEU A 3 -7.24 -32.59 -13.52
C LEU A 3 -6.40 -31.32 -13.40
N VAL A 4 -6.43 -30.45 -14.42
CA VAL A 4 -5.45 -29.36 -14.54
C VAL A 4 -6.16 -28.05 -14.89
N VAL A 5 -7.24 -27.73 -14.20
CA VAL A 5 -7.66 -26.32 -14.09
C VAL A 5 -6.87 -25.75 -12.92
N TYR A 6 -5.63 -25.35 -13.20
CA TYR A 6 -4.75 -24.65 -12.26
C TYR A 6 -5.45 -23.35 -11.85
N SER A 7 -6.11 -23.39 -10.70
CA SER A 7 -6.57 -22.18 -10.05
C SER A 7 -5.36 -21.52 -9.39
N SER A 8 -4.66 -20.68 -10.14
CA SER A 8 -3.54 -19.83 -9.71
C SER A 8 -4.04 -18.72 -8.78
N PHE A 9 -4.69 -19.07 -7.66
CA PHE A 9 -5.10 -18.09 -6.68
C PHE A 9 -3.88 -17.68 -5.86
N MET A 10 -3.60 -16.39 -5.92
CA MET A 10 -2.62 -15.76 -5.04
C MET A 10 -3.04 -16.01 -3.59
N SER A 11 -2.13 -16.54 -2.76
CA SER A 11 -2.44 -16.78 -1.36
C SER A 11 -2.82 -15.47 -0.66
N LEU A 12 -3.70 -15.52 0.34
CA LEU A 12 -4.13 -14.34 1.09
C LEU A 12 -2.93 -13.51 1.59
N LYS A 13 -1.87 -14.19 2.02
CA LYS A 13 -0.60 -13.57 2.42
C LYS A 13 0.04 -12.77 1.28
N ASN A 14 0.13 -13.35 0.09
CA ASN A 14 0.69 -12.67 -1.07
C ASN A 14 -0.17 -11.47 -1.48
N VAL A 15 -1.50 -11.60 -1.42
CA VAL A 15 -2.43 -10.48 -1.63
C VAL A 15 -2.16 -9.36 -0.61
N LEU A 16 -2.04 -9.68 0.68
CA LEU A 16 -1.74 -8.70 1.72
C LEU A 16 -0.39 -8.00 1.50
N VAL A 17 0.66 -8.74 1.14
CA VAL A 17 1.99 -8.17 0.85
C VAL A 17 1.91 -7.18 -0.32
N VAL A 18 1.18 -7.53 -1.38
CA VAL A 18 0.98 -6.64 -2.53
C VAL A 18 0.18 -5.40 -2.14
N LEU A 19 -0.92 -5.56 -1.39
CA LEU A 19 -1.74 -4.43 -0.95
C LEU A 19 -0.94 -3.46 -0.07
N LEU A 20 -0.17 -3.98 0.89
CA LEU A 20 0.71 -3.17 1.74
C LEU A 20 1.78 -2.45 0.91
N GLY A 21 2.40 -3.15 -0.03
CA GLY A 21 3.43 -2.59 -0.92
C GLY A 21 2.89 -1.44 -1.78
N VAL A 22 1.78 -1.68 -2.48
CA VAL A 22 1.15 -0.68 -3.35
C VAL A 22 0.68 0.53 -2.55
N SER A 23 0.06 0.31 -1.39
CA SER A 23 -0.38 1.39 -0.51
C SER A 23 0.80 2.20 0.03
N GLY A 24 1.89 1.55 0.43
CA GLY A 24 3.10 2.21 0.91
C GLY A 24 3.74 3.10 -0.17
N VAL A 25 3.86 2.60 -1.41
CA VAL A 25 4.35 3.37 -2.55
C VAL A 25 3.43 4.54 -2.87
N TYR A 26 2.11 4.33 -2.84
CA TYR A 26 1.12 5.39 -3.07
C TYR A 26 1.29 6.55 -2.09
N PHE A 27 1.41 6.25 -0.80
CA PHE A 27 1.63 7.26 0.24
C PHE A 27 2.95 8.04 0.08
N LEU A 28 3.98 7.43 -0.51
CA LEU A 28 5.28 8.08 -0.74
C LEU A 28 5.34 8.90 -2.03
N LEU A 29 4.75 8.40 -3.12
CA LEU A 29 4.90 8.99 -4.45
C LEU A 29 3.72 9.88 -4.82
N PHE A 30 2.51 9.48 -4.45
CA PHE A 30 1.28 10.18 -4.79
C PHE A 30 0.76 10.92 -3.57
N HIS A 31 1.38 12.07 -3.30
CA HIS A 31 0.91 13.09 -2.36
C HIS A 31 -0.27 13.92 -2.91
N ALA A 32 -0.87 13.48 -4.02
CA ALA A 32 -1.97 14.19 -4.66
C ALA A 32 -3.23 13.95 -3.86
N ASP A 33 -3.83 15.04 -3.41
CA ASP A 33 -5.11 15.07 -2.73
C ASP A 33 -6.19 14.44 -3.63
N PRO A 34 -6.64 13.20 -3.34
CA PRO A 34 -7.59 12.52 -4.22
C PRO A 34 -9.00 13.11 -4.10
N PHE A 35 -9.21 14.00 -3.14
CA PHE A 35 -10.49 14.61 -2.82
C PHE A 35 -10.37 16.14 -2.81
N PRO A 36 -11.40 16.87 -3.29
CA PRO A 36 -11.39 18.33 -3.38
C PRO A 36 -11.36 19.04 -2.01
N PHE A 37 -11.46 18.31 -0.91
CA PHE A 37 -11.44 18.81 0.47
C PHE A 37 -10.18 18.39 1.23
N SER A 38 -9.02 18.48 0.58
CA SER A 38 -7.78 18.21 1.28
C SER A 38 -7.40 19.30 2.26
N HIS A 39 -6.55 18.95 3.22
CA HIS A 39 -5.96 19.90 4.17
C HIS A 39 -5.24 21.05 3.44
N ASN A 40 -4.64 20.79 2.27
CA ASN A 40 -4.10 21.85 1.40
C ASN A 40 -5.18 22.77 0.82
N ALA A 41 -6.33 22.23 0.42
CA ALA A 41 -7.44 23.01 -0.15
C ALA A 41 -8.13 23.91 0.90
N ILE A 42 -8.06 23.55 2.18
CA ILE A 42 -8.64 24.32 3.30
C ILE A 42 -7.60 25.08 4.15
N GLY A 43 -6.35 25.17 3.68
CA GLY A 43 -5.28 25.97 4.31
C GLY A 43 -4.71 25.41 5.62
N LEU A 44 -4.91 24.12 5.89
CA LEU A 44 -4.28 23.42 7.01
C LEU A 44 -2.79 23.16 6.72
N PRO A 45 -1.93 23.14 7.75
CA PRO A 45 -0.50 22.89 7.57
C PRO A 45 -0.25 21.58 6.82
N PRO A 46 0.74 21.57 5.91
CA PRO A 46 1.07 20.38 5.15
C PRO A 46 1.73 19.34 6.06
N TYR A 47 0.93 18.45 6.65
CA TYR A 47 1.43 17.29 7.40
C TYR A 47 1.93 16.20 6.42
N HIS A 48 2.74 16.58 5.43
CA HIS A 48 3.35 15.69 4.45
C HIS A 48 4.26 14.64 5.11
N ALA A 49 4.84 14.96 6.27
CA ALA A 49 5.64 14.03 7.06
C ALA A 49 4.85 12.79 7.49
N VAL A 50 3.56 12.95 7.81
CA VAL A 50 2.71 11.84 8.27
C VAL A 50 2.54 10.79 7.18
N HIS A 51 2.29 11.24 5.94
CA HIS A 51 2.13 10.34 4.80
C HIS A 51 3.40 9.55 4.51
N SER A 52 4.56 10.21 4.58
CA SER A 52 5.86 9.56 4.44
C SER A 52 6.13 8.52 5.52
N VAL A 53 5.79 8.81 6.78
CA VAL A 53 5.94 7.84 7.88
C VAL A 53 5.06 6.62 7.65
N PHE A 54 3.79 6.80 7.31
CA PHE A 54 2.89 5.69 7.01
C PHE A 54 3.35 4.88 5.79
N GLY A 55 3.82 5.56 4.74
CA GLY A 55 4.35 4.93 3.54
C GLY A 55 5.53 4.00 3.85
N VAL A 56 6.51 4.49 4.61
CA VAL A 56 7.67 3.69 5.04
C VAL A 56 7.26 2.50 5.90
N LEU A 57 6.34 2.69 6.86
CA LEU A 57 5.86 1.61 7.71
C LEU A 57 5.16 0.50 6.91
N LEU A 58 4.28 0.88 5.97
CA LEU A 58 3.58 -0.07 5.10
C LEU A 58 4.55 -0.90 4.26
N LEU A 59 5.59 -0.27 3.70
CA LEU A 59 6.64 -0.98 2.97
C LEU A 59 7.46 -1.91 3.88
N GLY A 60 7.79 -1.45 5.09
CA GLY A 60 8.47 -2.27 6.10
C GLY A 60 7.66 -3.52 6.47
N PHE A 61 6.35 -3.37 6.67
CA PHE A 61 5.45 -4.50 6.93
C PHE A 61 5.31 -5.42 5.71
N ALA A 62 5.17 -4.87 4.49
CA ALA A 62 5.12 -5.66 3.27
C ALA A 62 6.37 -6.55 3.13
N TRP A 63 7.55 -5.96 3.35
CA TRP A 63 8.81 -6.69 3.32
C TRP A 63 8.89 -7.77 4.41
N TYR A 64 8.52 -7.41 5.64
CA TYR A 64 8.53 -8.32 6.78
C TYR A 64 7.62 -9.55 6.56
N PHE A 65 6.36 -9.32 6.16
CA PHE A 65 5.41 -10.40 5.90
C PHE A 65 5.76 -11.21 4.65
N GLY A 66 6.38 -10.57 3.65
CA GLY A 66 6.89 -11.27 2.46
C GLY A 66 8.08 -12.18 2.76
N LYS A 67 8.92 -11.84 3.74
CA LYS A 67 10.08 -12.64 4.15
C LYS A 67 9.75 -13.83 5.05
N ARG A 68 8.68 -13.75 5.83
CA ARG A 68 8.19 -14.91 6.59
C ARG A 68 7.66 -15.94 5.60
N LYS A 69 8.09 -17.20 5.66
CA LYS A 69 7.56 -18.28 4.81
C LYS A 69 6.24 -18.77 5.38
#